data_AF-A0A3B9QGT9-F1
#
_entry.id   AF-A0A3B9QGT9-F1
#
_cell.length_a   1.000
_cell.length_b   1.000
_cell.length_c   1.000
_cell.angle_alpha   90.00
_cell.angle_beta   90.00
_cell.angle_gamma   90.00
#
_symmetry.space_group_name_H-M   'P 1'
#
loop_
_entity.id
_entity.type
_entity.pdbx_description
1 polymer ?
#
loop_
_entity_poly.entity_id
_entity_poly.type
_entity_poly.pdbx_seq_one_letter_code
_entity_poly.pdbx_strand_id
1 'polypeptide(L)' 'MNAITVTPITPRIGAEIGGVDLREELSEETVRLIREAWLEHQVIFFRDQDLTHEQHIA' A
#
# COMPACT_ATOMS: atom_id res chain seq x y z
N MET A 1 11.05 4.49 11.66
CA MET A 1 11.36 3.65 10.48
C MET A 1 10.22 2.66 10.31
N ASN A 2 9.10 3.09 9.73
CA ASN A 2 8.05 2.16 9.36
C ASN A 2 8.36 1.69 7.93
N ALA A 3 9.05 0.56 7.84
CA ALA A 3 9.25 -0.11 6.56
C ALA A 3 7.95 -0.83 6.21
N ILE A 4 7.35 -0.48 5.06
CA ILE A 4 6.27 -1.28 4.49
C ILE A 4 6.83 -2.63 4.02
N THR A 5 6.00 -3.68 4.06
CA THR A 5 6.33 -4.96 3.45
C THR A 5 5.69 -5.06 2.07
N VAL A 6 6.43 -5.58 1.09
CA VAL A 6 5.93 -5.83 -0.26
C VAL A 6 6.06 -7.32 -0.56
N THR A 7 4.93 -8.01 -0.71
CA THR A 7 4.89 -9.46 -0.96
C THR A 7 4.31 -9.73 -2.35
N PRO A 8 5.14 -10.11 -3.36
CA PRO A 8 4.64 -10.44 -4.69
C PRO A 8 3.64 -11.60 -4.65
N ILE A 9 2.52 -11.45 -5.36
CA ILE A 9 1.46 -12.48 -5.44
C ILE A 9 1.70 -13.41 -6.63
N THR A 10 2.21 -12.88 -7.73
CA THR A 10 2.60 -13.68 -8.90
C THR A 10 3.99 -13.27 -9.41
N PRO A 11 4.63 -14.07 -10.26
CA PRO A 11 5.96 -13.73 -10.80
C PRO A 11 6.00 -12.48 -11.69
N ARG A 12 4.85 -11.96 -12.15
CA ARG A 12 4.81 -10.85 -13.14
C ARG A 12 3.99 -9.64 -12.71
N ILE A 13 2.97 -9.83 -11.88
CA ILE A 13 2.03 -8.77 -11.51
C ILE A 13 1.41 -9.03 -10.14
N GLY A 14 1.13 -7.96 -9.40
CA GLY A 14 0.45 -8.02 -8.12
C GLY A 14 1.39 -8.15 -6.94
N ALA A 15 1.22 -7.29 -5.94
CA ALA A 15 1.84 -7.44 -4.63
C ALA A 15 0.87 -7.05 -3.51
N GLU A 16 0.98 -7.71 -2.37
CA GLU A 16 0.33 -7.30 -1.13
C GLU A 16 1.26 -6.37 -0.35
N ILE A 17 0.72 -5.22 0.08
CA ILE A 17 1.41 -4.23 0.89
C ILE A 17 0.94 -4.36 2.34
N GLY A 18 1.90 -4.48 3.25
CA GLY A 18 1.66 -4.60 4.70
C GLY A 18 2.47 -3.57 5.49
N GLY A 19 2.18 -3.48 6.79
CA GLY A 19 2.83 -2.52 7.68
C GLY A 19 2.35 -1.07 7.51
N VAL A 20 1.21 -0.88 6.85
CA VAL A 20 0.56 0.42 6.64
C VAL A 20 -0.91 0.36 7.04
N ASP A 21 -1.40 1.46 7.60
CA ASP A 21 -2.80 1.68 7.92
C ASP A 21 -3.32 2.86 7.08
N LEU A 22 -4.23 2.60 6.15
CA LEU A 22 -4.78 3.62 5.25
C LEU A 22 -5.88 4.47 5.93
N ARG A 23 -6.23 4.17 7.18
CA ARG A 23 -7.20 4.94 7.97
C ARG A 23 -6.59 6.22 8.56
N GLU A 24 -5.27 6.35 8.53
CA GLU A 24 -4.48 7.46 9.07
C GLU A 24 -3.69 8.18 7.98
N GLU A 25 -3.22 9.39 8.26
CA GLU A 25 -2.33 10.12 7.34
C GLU A 25 -1.00 9.39 7.19
N LEU A 26 -0.60 9.16 5.94
CA LEU A 26 0.66 8.50 5.62
C LEU A 26 1.79 9.51 5.51
N SER A 27 2.98 9.15 6.00
CA SER A 27 4.18 9.96 5.76
C SER A 27 4.54 9.97 4.27
N GLU A 28 5.16 11.06 3.81
CA GLU A 28 5.64 11.18 2.42
C GLU A 28 6.57 10.04 2.00
N GLU A 29 7.40 9.55 2.93
CA GLU A 29 8.27 8.39 2.71
C GLU A 29 7.47 7.12 2.45
N THR A 30 6.41 6.89 3.22
CA THR A 30 5.52 5.72 3.05
C THR A 30 4.81 5.78 1.71
N VAL A 31 4.27 6.95 1.34
CA VAL A 31 3.60 7.17 0.05
C VAL A 31 4.57 6.92 -1.11
N ARG A 32 5.82 7.39 -1.01
CA ARG A 32 6.86 7.15 -2.02
C ARG A 32 7.12 5.65 -2.19
N LEU A 33 7.29 4.90 -1.11
CA LEU A 33 7.53 3.45 -1.15
C LEU A 33 6.34 2.68 -1.73
N ILE A 34 5.10 3.05 -1.36
CA ILE A 34 3.89 2.46 -1.95
C ILE A 34 3.84 2.71 -3.45
N ARG A 35 4.17 3.92 -3.89
CA ARG A 35 4.19 4.29 -5.31
C ARG A 35 5.23 3.50 -6.09
N GLU A 36 6.43 3.31 -5.54
CA GLU A 36 7.48 2.47 -6.14
C GLU A 36 7.00 1.03 -6.30
N ALA A 37 6.42 0.43 -5.26
CA ALA A 37 5.85 -0.91 -5.31
C ALA A 37 4.71 -1.03 -6.33
N TRP A 38 3.85 -0.02 -6.43
CA TRP A 38 2.78 0.00 -7.42
C TRP A 38 3.31 0.03 -8.86
N LEU A 39 4.34 0.83 -9.14
CA LEU A 39 4.93 0.90 -10.47
C LEU A 39 5.63 -0.40 -10.87
N GLU A 40 6.28 -1.08 -9.91
CA GLU A 40 6.94 -2.37 -10.14
C GLU A 40 5.94 -3.52 -10.34
N HIS A 41 4.90 -3.58 -9.49
CA HIS A 41 3.97 -4.71 -9.45
C HIS A 41 2.66 -4.46 -10.19
N GLN A 42 2.47 -3.27 -10.76
CA GLN A 42 1.34 -2.81 -11.60
C GLN A 42 -0.02 -2.74 -10.89
N VAL A 43 -0.26 -3.60 -9.91
CA VAL A 43 -1.43 -3.62 -9.03
C VAL A 43 -0.99 -4.01 -7.63
N ILE A 44 -1.55 -3.37 -6.62
CA ILE A 44 -1.24 -3.63 -5.22
C ILE A 44 -2.49 -3.81 -4.38
N PHE A 45 -2.37 -4.59 -3.32
CA PHE A 45 -3.47 -4.93 -2.42
C PHE A 45 -3.09 -4.54 -1.00
N PHE A 46 -4.05 -3.96 -0.28
CA PHE A 46 -3.97 -3.72 1.16
C PHE A 46 -5.04 -4.57 1.83
N ARG A 47 -4.68 -5.28 2.91
CA ARG A 47 -5.61 -6.11 3.68
C ARG A 47 -6.08 -5.38 4.93
N ASP A 48 -7.26 -5.77 5.40
CA ASP A 48 -7.84 -5.34 6.68
C ASP A 48 -8.02 -3.81 6.81
N GLN A 49 -8.33 -3.15 5.69
CA GLN A 49 -8.61 -1.71 5.62
C GLN A 49 -10.12 -1.48 5.60
N ASP A 50 -10.74 -1.39 6.77
CA ASP A 50 -12.14 -0.94 6.89
C ASP A 50 -12.17 0.59 6.81
N LEU A 51 -12.41 1.11 5.61
CA LEU A 51 -12.38 2.54 5.29
C LEU A 51 -13.79 3.11 5.22
N THR A 52 -14.01 4.24 5.89
CA THR A 52 -15.16 5.09 5.59
C THR A 52 -15.04 5.68 4.18
N HIS A 53 -16.15 6.16 3.62
CA HIS A 53 -16.14 6.80 2.31
C HIS A 53 -15.21 8.01 2.25
N GLU A 54 -15.18 8.81 3.32
CA GLU A 54 -14.31 9.99 3.42
C GLU A 54 -12.82 9.60 3.42
N GLN A 55 -12.45 8.59 4.21
CA GLN A 55 -11.07 8.08 4.25
C GLN A 55 -10.60 7.48 2.92
N HIS A 56 -11.51 6.99 2.08
CA HIS A 56 -11.15 6.47 0.75
C HIS A 56 -10.92 7.58 -0.30
N ILE A 57 -11.45 8.79 -0.06
CA ILE A 57 -11.34 9.92 -1.02
C ILE A 57 -10.19 10.86 -0.66
N ALA A 58 -9.87 10.99 0.62
CA ALA A 58 -8.87 11.93 1.16
C ALA A 58 -7.45 11.68 0.63
#